data_AF-A0A950ZDG1-F1
#
_entry.id   AF-A0A950ZDG1-F1
#
_cell.length_a   1.000
_cell.length_b   1.000
_cell.length_c   1.000
_cell.angle_alpha   90.00
_cell.angle_beta   90.00
_cell.angle_gamma   90.00
#
_symmetry.space_group_name_H-M   'P 1'
#
loop_
_entity.id
_entity.type
_entity.pdbx_description
1 polymer ?
#
loop_
_entity_poly.entity_id
_entity_poly.type
_entity_poly.pdbx_seq_one_letter_code
_entity_poly.pdbx_strand_id
1 'polypeptide(L)'
;MSHDVRIYALLARSTARAVVFRRGPSKRVFLLGWNTANDQFEQGQWLKGRIYERRCDLSPDGQLLLYFAANYQEPYFSWSAISRPPYLTALALWPKGLTSTLNCNADE
;
A
#
# COMPACT_ATOMS: atom_id res chain seq x y z
N MET A 1 17.90 -10.71 14.63
CA MET A 1 16.93 -9.94 13.80
C MET A 1 15.79 -9.53 14.72
N SER A 2 15.53 -8.23 14.92
CA SER A 2 14.37 -7.83 15.72
C SER A 2 13.08 -8.25 15.00
N HIS A 3 12.24 -9.01 15.71
CA HIS A 3 10.92 -9.44 15.28
C HIS A 3 9.85 -8.36 15.53
N ASP A 4 10.26 -7.09 15.59
CA ASP A 4 9.36 -5.99 15.87
C ASP A 4 8.30 -5.85 14.79
N VAL A 5 7.06 -5.97 15.24
CA VAL A 5 5.89 -5.55 14.50
C VAL A 5 5.85 -4.03 14.53
N ARG A 6 5.70 -3.40 13.36
CA ARG A 6 5.46 -1.96 13.27
C ARG A 6 4.02 -1.72 12.87
N ILE A 7 3.37 -0.82 13.60
CA ILE A 7 2.01 -0.40 13.34
C ILE A 7 2.05 1.08 12.96
N TYR A 8 1.35 1.42 11.88
CA TYR A 8 1.12 2.80 11.46
C TYR A 8 -0.33 2.94 11.03
N ALA A 9 -0.99 4.04 11.37
CA ALA A 9 -2.38 4.27 10.99
C ALA A 9 -2.52 5.59 10.23
N LEU A 10 -3.43 5.61 9.26
CA LEU A 10 -3.92 6.82 8.61
C LEU A 10 -5.40 6.97 8.92
N LEU A 11 -5.79 8.13 9.41
CA LEU A 11 -7.18 8.46 9.73
C LEU A 11 -7.78 9.29 8.60
N ALA A 12 -9.00 8.96 8.20
CA ALA A 12 -9.77 9.77 7.27
C ALA A 12 -10.14 11.08 7.95
N ARG A 13 -10.10 12.18 7.20
CA ARG A 13 -10.33 13.52 7.75
C ARG A 13 -11.80 13.77 8.13
N SER A 14 -12.73 13.25 7.33
CA SER A 14 -14.14 13.63 7.37
C SER A 14 -15.07 12.51 7.86
N THR A 15 -14.53 11.33 8.16
CA THR A 15 -15.32 10.17 8.60
C THR A 15 -14.59 9.37 9.66
N ALA A 16 -15.32 8.53 10.39
CA ALA A 16 -14.76 7.63 11.39
C ALA A 16 -14.12 6.36 10.77
N ARG A 17 -13.31 6.55 9.72
CA ARG A 17 -12.57 5.48 9.04
C ARG A 17 -11.07 5.70 9.20
N ALA A 18 -10.34 4.64 9.43
CA ALA A 18 -8.89 4.62 9.40
C ALA A 18 -8.41 3.34 8.72
N VAL A 19 -7.18 3.38 8.24
CA VAL A 19 -6.45 2.19 7.80
C VAL A 19 -5.23 1.98 8.68
N VAL A 20 -4.98 0.73 9.04
CA VAL A 20 -3.83 0.35 9.86
C VAL A 20 -2.92 -0.58 9.06
N PHE A 21 -1.67 -0.17 8.92
CA PHE A 21 -0.59 -0.97 8.36
C PHE A 21 0.09 -1.73 9.50
N ARG A 22 -0.07 -3.05 9.53
CA ARG A 22 0.68 -3.94 10.42
C ARG A 22 1.81 -4.59 9.62
N ARG A 23 3.03 -4.13 9.83
CA ARG A 23 4.22 -4.72 9.21
C ARG A 23 4.88 -5.71 10.15
N GLY A 24 5.11 -6.93 9.69
CA GLY A 24 5.87 -7.94 10.42
C GLY A 24 5.70 -9.35 9.82
N PRO A 25 6.78 -10.09 9.50
CA PRO A 25 8.20 -9.68 9.38
C PRO A 25 8.44 -8.53 8.39
N SER A 26 9.68 -8.01 8.27
CA SER A 26 10.00 -6.74 7.58
C SER A 26 9.55 -6.59 6.11
N LYS A 27 9.20 -7.69 5.43
CA LYS A 27 8.68 -7.74 4.04
C LYS A 27 7.26 -8.33 3.94
N ARG A 28 6.44 -8.20 4.98
CA ARG A 28 5.00 -8.52 4.94
C ARG A 28 4.22 -7.42 5.64
N VAL A 29 3.19 -6.91 4.97
CA VAL A 29 2.30 -5.89 5.52
C VAL A 29 0.88 -6.43 5.45
N PHE A 30 0.15 -6.33 6.54
CA PHE A 30 -1.29 -6.57 6.59
C PHE A 30 -2.00 -5.23 6.71
N LEU A 31 -3.00 -4.99 5.87
CA LEU A 31 -3.86 -3.84 5.94
C LEU A 31 -5.12 -4.20 6.72
N LEU A 32 -5.50 -3.36 7.68
CA LEU A 32 -6.76 -3.46 8.41
C LEU A 32 -7.59 -2.20 8.16
N GLY A 33 -8.90 -2.36 8.06
CA GLY A 33 -9.84 -1.26 8.23
C GLY A 33 -10.13 -1.07 9.71
N TRP A 34 -10.27 0.17 10.15
CA TRP A 34 -10.66 0.50 11.52
C TRP A 34 -11.80 1.53 11.48
N ASN A 35 -12.93 1.18 12.07
CA ASN A 35 -13.99 2.12 12.38
C ASN A 35 -13.67 2.78 13.73
N THR A 36 -13.31 4.06 13.70
CA THR A 36 -12.86 4.78 14.90
C THR A 36 -14.01 5.24 15.79
N ALA A 37 -15.27 5.09 15.37
CA ALA A 37 -16.43 5.45 16.19
C ALA A 37 -16.79 4.35 17.21
N ASN A 38 -16.44 3.10 16.93
CA ASN A 38 -16.83 1.95 17.74
C ASN A 38 -15.73 0.88 17.89
N ASP A 39 -14.50 1.21 17.49
CA ASP A 39 -13.32 0.35 17.57
C ASP A 39 -13.49 -1.03 16.91
N GLN A 40 -14.33 -1.13 15.88
CA GLN A 40 -14.43 -2.33 15.06
C GLN A 40 -13.32 -2.37 14.01
N PHE A 41 -12.70 -3.54 13.88
CA PHE A 41 -11.65 -3.78 12.89
C PHE A 41 -12.13 -4.73 11.80
N GLU A 42 -11.90 -4.34 10.55
CA GLU A 42 -12.14 -5.18 9.38
C GLU A 42 -10.81 -5.78 8.90
N GLN A 43 -10.77 -7.10 8.74
CA GLN A 43 -9.61 -7.78 8.18
C GLN A 43 -9.48 -7.47 6.70
N GLY A 44 -8.31 -6.98 6.30
CA GLY A 44 -8.01 -6.68 4.92
C GLY A 44 -7.08 -7.69 4.27
N GLN A 45 -6.13 -7.17 3.51
CA GLN A 45 -5.26 -7.96 2.65
C GLN A 45 -3.81 -7.99 3.12
N TRP A 46 -3.15 -9.12 2.90
CA TRP A 46 -1.70 -9.24 3.01
C TRP A 46 -1.01 -8.82 1.72
N LEU A 47 0.06 -8.04 1.85
CA LEU A 47 1.02 -7.75 0.80
C LEU A 47 2.38 -8.34 1.15
N LYS A 48 2.94 -9.13 0.22
CA LYS A 48 4.32 -9.63 0.28
C LYS A 48 5.26 -8.58 -0.31
N GLY A 49 5.92 -7.82 0.56
CA GLY A 49 6.73 -6.67 0.20
C GLY A 49 6.77 -5.64 1.33
N ARG A 50 7.15 -4.41 0.99
CA ARG A 50 7.07 -3.24 1.86
C ARG A 50 5.99 -2.30 1.36
N ILE A 51 5.27 -1.71 2.30
CA ILE A 51 4.57 -0.45 2.11
C ILE A 51 5.36 0.60 2.90
N TYR A 52 5.59 1.76 2.29
CA TYR A 52 6.24 2.89 2.95
C TYR A 52 5.15 3.78 3.53
N GLU A 53 4.77 3.50 4.77
CA GLU A 53 3.53 3.98 5.37
C GLU A 53 3.44 5.52 5.43
N ARG A 54 4.59 6.19 5.59
CA ARG A 54 4.70 7.66 5.57
C ARG A 54 4.64 8.31 4.17
N ARG A 55 4.51 7.50 3.11
CA ARG A 55 4.29 7.92 1.72
C ARG A 55 2.90 7.51 1.23
N CYS A 56 2.06 7.06 2.13
CA CYS A 56 0.67 6.74 1.87
C CYS A 56 -0.22 7.89 2.34
N ASP A 57 -1.40 8.00 1.75
CA ASP A 57 -2.43 8.93 2.20
C ASP A 57 -3.82 8.33 2.01
N LEU A 58 -4.76 8.72 2.85
CA LEU A 58 -6.14 8.25 2.85
C LEU A 58 -7.05 9.43 2.45
N SER A 59 -7.95 9.20 1.50
CA SER A 59 -8.90 10.23 1.08
C SER A 59 -9.72 10.75 2.26
N PRO A 60 -10.19 12.02 2.22
CA PRO A 60 -10.94 12.60 3.34
C PRO A 60 -12.13 11.77 3.81
N ASP A 61 -12.81 11.08 2.89
CA ASP A 61 -13.96 10.20 3.15
C ASP A 61 -13.59 8.75 3.52
N GLY A 62 -12.29 8.41 3.49
CA GLY A 62 -11.76 7.09 3.79
C GLY A 62 -12.00 6.03 2.71
N GLN A 63 -12.50 6.40 1.52
CA GLN A 63 -12.87 5.45 0.46
C GLN A 63 -11.71 5.02 -0.44
N LEU A 64 -10.66 5.84 -0.54
CA LEU A 64 -9.51 5.60 -1.41
C LEU A 64 -8.21 5.72 -0.62
N LEU A 65 -7.35 4.72 -0.79
CA LEU A 65 -6.00 4.70 -0.24
C LEU A 65 -4.99 4.84 -1.38
N LEU A 66 -4.18 5.90 -1.35
CA LEU A 66 -2.94 6.01 -2.11
C LEU A 66 -1.83 5.34 -1.29
N TYR A 67 -1.15 4.36 -1.87
CA TYR A 67 -0.02 3.71 -1.21
C TYR A 67 1.19 3.55 -2.12
N PHE A 68 2.37 3.70 -1.54
CA PHE A 68 3.65 3.39 -2.20
C PHE A 68 4.21 2.08 -1.65
N ALA A 69 4.45 1.11 -2.53
CA ALA A 69 4.92 -0.22 -2.19
C ALA A 69 6.16 -0.63 -3.00
N ALA A 70 6.91 -1.59 -2.47
CA ALA A 70 8.01 -2.24 -3.17
C ALA A 70 8.16 -3.70 -2.75
N ASN A 71 8.37 -4.58 -3.72
CA ASN A 71 8.77 -5.97 -3.48
C ASN A 71 10.16 -6.27 -4.07
N TYR A 72 10.74 -5.35 -4.86
CA TYR A 72 12.01 -5.50 -5.57
C TYR A 72 12.04 -6.72 -6.50
N GLN A 73 10.89 -7.02 -7.10
CA GLN A 73 10.73 -8.08 -8.09
C GLN A 73 10.13 -7.49 -9.37
N GLU A 74 10.47 -8.10 -10.51
CA GLU A 74 9.80 -7.82 -11.78
C GLU A 74 8.29 -8.11 -11.70
N PRO A 75 7.45 -7.40 -12.48
CA PRO A 75 7.84 -6.42 -13.50
C PRO A 75 8.05 -4.98 -12.98
N TYR A 76 7.65 -4.65 -11.75
CA TYR A 76 7.53 -3.25 -11.33
C TYR A 76 8.56 -2.78 -10.30
N PHE A 77 9.21 -3.67 -9.54
CA PHE A 77 10.10 -3.38 -8.40
C PHE A 77 9.44 -2.59 -7.25
N SER A 78 8.95 -1.38 -7.54
CA SER A 78 8.15 -0.52 -6.69
C SER A 78 7.02 0.15 -7.47
N TRP A 79 5.97 0.59 -6.80
CA TRP A 79 4.83 1.23 -7.43
C TRP A 79 4.07 2.13 -6.46
N SER A 80 3.40 3.15 -7.02
CA SER A 80 2.29 3.83 -6.35
C SER A 80 0.99 3.24 -6.87
N ALA A 81 0.01 3.02 -5.99
CA ALA A 81 -1.31 2.56 -6.41
C ALA A 81 -2.43 3.19 -5.58
N ILE A 82 -3.61 3.25 -6.19
CA ILE A 82 -4.86 3.63 -5.52
C ILE A 82 -5.68 2.36 -5.32
N SER A 83 -6.28 2.18 -4.14
CA SER A 83 -7.11 1.01 -3.79
C SER A 83 -8.29 1.41 -2.91
N ARG A 84 -9.23 0.49 -2.71
CA ARG A 84 -10.31 0.64 -1.71
C ARG A 84 -9.94 -0.12 -0.43
N PRO A 85 -9.77 0.56 0.71
CA PRO A 85 -9.59 -0.11 1.99
C PRO A 85 -10.73 -1.07 2.32
N PRO A 86 -10.46 -2.17 3.05
CA PRO A 86 -9.16 -2.58 3.59
C PRO A 86 -8.30 -3.43 2.62
N TYR A 87 -8.60 -3.40 1.32
CA TYR A 87 -7.89 -4.16 0.30
C TYR A 87 -6.84 -3.32 -0.41
N LEU A 88 -5.83 -3.99 -0.98
CA LEU A 88 -4.73 -3.38 -1.73
C LEU A 88 -4.85 -3.62 -3.24
N THR A 89 -5.93 -4.27 -3.67
CA THR A 89 -6.27 -4.44 -5.10
C THR A 89 -6.29 -3.07 -5.77
N ALA A 90 -5.39 -2.88 -6.73
CA ALA A 90 -5.17 -1.58 -7.35
C ALA A 90 -6.30 -1.25 -8.32
N LEU A 91 -6.97 -0.12 -8.08
CA LEU A 91 -7.84 0.55 -9.05
C LEU A 91 -7.01 1.26 -10.13
N ALA A 92 -5.84 1.76 -9.76
CA ALA A 92 -4.84 2.35 -10.64
C ALA A 92 -3.46 2.08 -10.07
N LEU A 93 -2.46 1.86 -10.93
CA LEU A 93 -1.09 1.51 -10.54
C LEU A 93 -0.07 2.19 -11.45
N TRP A 94 0.95 2.81 -10.85
CA TRP A 94 2.06 3.48 -11.52
C TRP A 94 3.39 2.86 -11.06
N PRO A 95 4.08 2.10 -11.92
CA PRO A 95 5.38 1.50 -11.60
C PRO A 95 6.49 2.54 -11.40
N LYS A 96 7.48 2.19 -10.58
CA LYS A 96 8.73 2.92 -10.37
C LYS A 96 9.92 1.94 -10.58
N GLY A 97 10.42 1.91 -11.82
CA GLY A 97 11.53 1.07 -12.32
C GLY A 97 11.05 -0.23 -13.01
N LEU A 98 11.77 -0.87 -13.95
CA LEU A 98 12.89 -0.46 -14.80
C LEU A 98 12.33 -0.23 -16.23
N THR A 99 12.72 0.87 -16.88
CA THR A 99 12.80 0.93 -18.34
C THR A 99 13.68 -0.23 -18.79
N SER A 100 13.11 -1.27 -19.38
CA SER A 100 13.91 -2.24 -20.13
C SER A 100 14.72 -1.46 -21.16
N THR A 101 16.04 -1.63 -21.09
CA THR A 101 17.02 -1.19 -22.06
C THR A 101 16.45 -1.23 -23.48
N LEU A 102 16.46 -0.08 -24.15
CA LEU A 102 16.50 0.12 -25.60
C LEU A 102 15.93 -1.04 -26.46
N ASN A 103 14.69 -0.90 -26.94
CA ASN A 103 14.44 -1.24 -28.35
C ASN A 103 14.84 -0.04 -29.20
N CYS A 104 16.15 0.19 -29.28
CA CYS A 104 16.75 0.75 -30.49
C CYS A 104 16.77 -0.37 -31.53
N ASN A 105 15.60 -0.64 -32.10
CA ASN A 105 15.41 -1.29 -33.39
C ASN A 105 14.17 -0.63 -33.97
N ALA A 106 14.35 0.60 -34.45
CA ALA A 106 13.51 1.15 -35.49
C ALA A 106 14.34 1.00 -36.77
N ASP A 107 14.12 -0.14 -37.42
CA ASP A 107 14.11 -0.38 -38.86
C ASP A 107 15.02 0.50 -39.74
N GLU A 108 16.02 -0.18 -40.32
CA GLU A 108 16.60 0.10 -41.64
C GLU A 108 15.59 -0.24 -42.75
#